data_AF-A0A4Y2UBV8-F1
#
_entry.id   AF-A0A4Y2UBV8-F1
#
_cell.length_a   1.000
_cell.length_b   1.000
_cell.length_c   1.000
_cell.angle_alpha   90.00
_cell.angle_beta   90.00
_cell.angle_gamma   90.00
#
_symmetry.space_group_name_H-M   'P 1'
#
loop_
_entity.id
_entity.type
_entity.pdbx_description
1 polymer ?
#
loop_
_entity_poly.entity_id
_entity_poly.type
_entity_poly.pdbx_seq_one_letter_code
_entity_poly.pdbx_strand_id
1 'polypeptide(L)'
;MLKPYYKRAERVNLLLTDKRDQEVEENDLEIDYPETHHTEINLEEIIQASELKGHATEEDLKKLRKVLNQHREVFSNEPGKTDLIEHDIELISDKPIRCKPYRTSPRQNEILSAEIKKMLDLGVIEIGESDYVSPMIIVETIGREPRPCIDYRKLNAITKTQYLPLPNIEERVERVAAANYISVLDLTKGYWQLPLTKRAQRYTGFATNFGCYIPKTMPFGLVSAPFTFSKFMAELLKGSEDFCVPYLDDVAIFSNSLDEHIKHLDVILRKIGNAKLKIKPSKCSLGRKTVKYLGHVVGNGIRSPVEAKIQAIVNFPAPKTKTEIRRLIGMIGYYSRYIKDYPKIVEPLTNALRGKNKREQITWTPECQKAFDTIKG
;
A
#
# COMPACT_ATOMS: atom_id res chain seq x y z
N MET A 1 11.51 47.11 35.84
CA MET A 1 12.83 47.25 35.18
C MET A 1 13.22 45.92 34.56
N LEU A 2 13.04 45.79 33.24
CA LEU A 2 13.45 44.61 32.48
C LEU A 2 14.97 44.57 32.35
N LYS A 3 15.56 43.37 32.49
CA LYS A 3 16.98 43.12 32.16
C LYS A 3 17.14 42.98 30.63
N PRO A 4 18.29 43.38 30.04
CA PRO A 4 18.49 43.36 28.59
C PRO A 4 18.48 41.95 28.01
N TYR A 5 17.97 41.84 26.78
CA TYR A 5 17.62 40.62 26.04
C TYR A 5 18.74 39.58 25.79
N TYR A 6 19.99 39.83 26.18
CA TYR A 6 21.14 39.04 25.70
C TYR A 6 21.80 38.07 26.71
N LYS A 7 21.22 37.81 27.89
CA LYS A 7 21.84 36.92 28.90
C LYS A 7 20.88 35.99 29.66
N ARG A 8 19.98 35.31 28.96
CA ARG A 8 19.39 34.03 29.41
C ARG A 8 19.84 32.95 28.42
N ALA A 9 20.61 31.98 28.90
CA ALA A 9 20.86 30.76 28.14
C ALA A 9 19.53 29.97 28.10
N GLU A 10 18.81 30.12 26.99
CA GLU A 10 17.68 29.25 26.69
C GLU A 10 18.20 27.83 26.50
N ARG A 11 17.79 26.89 27.35
CA ARG A 11 17.75 25.48 26.96
C ARG A 11 16.60 25.30 25.98
N VAL A 12 16.83 25.75 24.75
CA VAL A 12 16.07 25.31 23.58
C VAL A 12 16.49 23.87 23.34
N ASN A 13 15.54 22.93 23.38
CA ASN A 13 15.78 21.59 22.84
C ASN A 13 15.91 21.73 21.33
N LEU A 14 17.13 22.01 20.89
CA LEU A 14 17.54 22.09 19.51
C LEU A 14 17.56 20.66 18.96
N LEU A 15 16.68 20.43 17.97
CA LEU A 15 16.86 19.40 16.96
C LEU A 15 18.26 19.59 16.37
N LEU A 16 19.17 18.64 16.62
CA LEU A 16 20.48 18.60 15.98
C LEU A 16 20.31 18.02 14.58
N THR A 17 20.26 18.90 13.60
CA THR A 17 20.75 18.64 12.24
C THR A 17 22.07 19.39 12.05
N ASP A 18 23.15 18.66 11.83
CA ASP A 18 24.39 19.08 11.14
C ASP A 18 24.98 17.77 10.56
N LYS A 19 24.73 17.36 9.31
CA LYS A 19 25.17 17.85 7.98
C LYS A 19 26.69 17.89 7.75
N ARG A 20 27.15 16.91 6.96
CA ARG A 20 27.92 17.04 5.71
C ARG A 20 28.10 15.62 5.13
N ASP A 21 27.18 15.19 4.28
CA ASP A 21 27.26 15.26 2.80
C ASP A 21 28.32 14.30 2.23
N GLN A 22 27.86 13.09 1.90
CA GLN A 22 28.17 12.42 0.64
C GLN A 22 26.91 11.67 0.21
N GLU A 23 26.47 12.00 -0.99
CA GLU A 23 25.23 11.58 -1.65
C GLU A 23 25.05 10.07 -1.62
N VAL A 24 23.94 9.62 -1.02
CA VAL A 24 23.27 8.41 -1.46
C VAL A 24 21.84 8.84 -1.72
N GLU A 25 21.55 9.09 -3.00
CA GLU A 25 20.18 9.17 -3.48
C GLU A 25 19.45 7.89 -3.06
N GLU A 26 18.65 7.98 -1.99
CA GLU A 26 17.57 7.03 -1.75
C GLU A 26 16.52 7.27 -2.85
N ASN A 27 16.76 6.72 -4.04
CA ASN A 27 15.78 6.63 -5.12
C ASN A 27 14.70 5.60 -4.73
N ASP A 28 13.86 6.01 -3.78
CA ASP A 28 12.67 5.31 -3.32
C ASP A 28 11.55 5.51 -4.34
N LEU A 29 11.54 4.64 -5.36
CA LEU A 29 10.38 4.34 -6.22
C LEU A 29 9.62 5.60 -6.65
N GLU A 30 10.09 6.24 -7.72
CA GLU A 30 9.27 7.10 -8.55
C GLU A 30 8.04 6.31 -8.99
N ILE A 31 6.90 6.65 -8.40
CA ILE A 31 5.60 6.45 -9.01
C ILE A 31 5.19 7.86 -9.38
N ASP A 32 5.30 8.14 -10.67
CA ASP A 32 4.86 9.40 -11.25
C ASP A 32 3.34 9.52 -11.05
N TYR A 33 2.90 10.60 -10.41
CA TYR A 33 1.50 10.90 -10.19
C TYR A 33 1.20 12.26 -10.83
N PRO A 34 0.58 12.29 -12.01
CA PRO A 34 -0.07 13.52 -12.44
C PRO A 34 -1.26 13.77 -11.51
N GLU A 35 -1.21 14.92 -10.81
CA GLU A 35 -2.39 15.54 -10.22
C GLU A 35 -3.45 15.67 -11.32
N THR A 36 -4.53 14.91 -11.19
CA THR A 36 -5.70 15.09 -12.03
C THR A 36 -6.88 15.30 -11.11
N HIS A 37 -7.10 16.57 -10.77
CA HIS A 37 -8.41 17.10 -10.45
C HIS A 37 -9.30 17.02 -11.72
N HIS A 38 -9.56 15.81 -12.18
CA HIS A 38 -10.50 15.53 -13.26
C HIS A 38 -11.66 14.76 -12.64
N THR A 39 -12.71 15.53 -12.32
CA THR A 39 -14.03 15.00 -11.97
C THR A 39 -14.67 14.26 -13.15
N GLU A 40 -14.11 14.38 -14.35
CA GLU A 40 -14.49 13.61 -15.53
C GLU A 40 -13.55 12.43 -15.72
N ILE A 41 -14.06 11.23 -15.48
CA ILE A 41 -13.34 9.99 -15.73
C ILE A 41 -13.30 9.78 -17.24
N ASN A 42 -12.14 10.02 -17.84
CA ASN A 42 -11.91 9.75 -19.25
C ASN A 42 -11.54 8.27 -19.43
N LEU A 43 -12.54 7.42 -19.65
CA LEU A 43 -12.32 6.00 -19.95
C LEU A 43 -11.45 5.82 -21.21
N GLU A 44 -11.41 6.80 -22.13
CA GLU A 44 -10.50 6.72 -23.27
C GLU A 44 -9.04 6.86 -22.88
N GLU A 45 -8.70 7.66 -21.87
CA GLU A 45 -7.32 7.76 -21.38
C GLU A 45 -6.85 6.44 -20.79
N ILE A 46 -7.72 5.70 -20.10
CA ILE A 46 -7.39 4.37 -19.56
C ILE A 46 -7.10 3.39 -20.71
N ILE A 47 -7.92 3.43 -21.77
CA ILE A 47 -7.72 2.58 -22.96
C ILE A 47 -6.46 3.02 -23.73
N GLN A 48 -6.16 4.32 -23.81
CA GLN A 48 -4.93 4.78 -24.46
C GLN A 48 -3.69 4.40 -23.64
N ALA A 49 -3.75 4.55 -22.32
CA ALA A 49 -2.72 4.13 -21.38
C ALA A 49 -2.55 2.61 -21.35
N SER A 50 -3.53 1.82 -21.80
CA SER A 50 -3.42 0.36 -21.81
C SER A 50 -2.47 -0.22 -22.87
N GLU A 51 -1.84 0.61 -23.72
CA GLU A 51 -0.89 0.18 -24.77
C GLU A 51 -1.48 -0.90 -25.72
N LEU A 52 -2.80 -1.05 -25.77
CA LEU A 52 -3.51 -2.02 -26.62
C LEU A 52 -3.41 -1.69 -28.12
N LYS A 53 -3.04 -0.45 -28.46
CA LYS A 53 -2.85 0.05 -29.83
C LYS A 53 -1.58 -0.56 -30.44
N GLY A 54 -1.71 -1.78 -30.96
CA GLY A 54 -0.63 -2.55 -31.59
C GLY A 54 -0.86 -4.06 -31.54
N HIS A 55 -1.75 -4.52 -30.65
CA HIS A 55 -2.02 -5.94 -30.42
C HIS A 55 -3.51 -6.29 -30.31
N ALA A 56 -4.39 -5.29 -30.26
CA ALA A 56 -5.84 -5.45 -30.31
C ALA A 56 -6.38 -5.01 -31.67
N THR A 57 -7.36 -5.72 -32.19
CA THR A 57 -8.08 -5.26 -33.39
C THR A 57 -8.97 -4.07 -33.05
N GLU A 58 -9.37 -3.30 -34.05
CA GLU A 58 -10.31 -2.19 -33.84
C GLU A 58 -11.68 -2.68 -33.31
N GLU A 59 -12.05 -3.93 -33.65
CA GLU A 59 -13.24 -4.59 -33.11
C GLU A 59 -13.11 -4.90 -31.62
N ASP A 60 -11.94 -5.39 -31.17
CA ASP A 60 -11.69 -5.68 -29.76
C ASP A 60 -11.70 -4.41 -28.92
N LEU A 61 -11.14 -3.31 -29.44
CA LEU A 61 -11.21 -2.00 -28.78
C LEU A 61 -12.66 -1.52 -28.66
N LYS A 62 -13.50 -1.75 -29.67
CA LYS A 62 -14.95 -1.44 -29.60
C LYS A 62 -15.66 -2.30 -28.54
N LYS A 63 -15.38 -3.60 -28.47
CA LYS A 63 -15.92 -4.50 -27.44
C LYS A 63 -15.50 -4.06 -26.04
N LEU A 64 -14.23 -3.75 -25.82
CA LEU A 64 -13.71 -3.26 -24.54
C LEU A 64 -14.36 -1.95 -24.13
N ARG A 65 -14.45 -0.97 -25.06
CA ARG A 65 -15.17 0.30 -24.82
C ARG A 65 -16.61 0.08 -24.39
N LYS A 66 -17.31 -0.86 -25.05
CA LYS A 66 -18.69 -1.20 -24.70
C LYS A 66 -18.79 -1.71 -23.26
N VAL A 67 -17.92 -2.64 -22.85
CA VAL A 67 -17.90 -3.19 -21.48
C VAL A 67 -17.58 -2.09 -20.46
N LEU A 68 -16.56 -1.27 -20.71
CA LEU A 68 -16.20 -0.19 -19.77
C LEU A 68 -17.29 0.86 -19.64
N ASN A 69 -17.97 1.21 -20.73
CA ASN A 69 -19.10 2.13 -20.70
C ASN A 69 -20.32 1.55 -20.00
N GLN A 70 -20.57 0.25 -20.12
CA GLN A 70 -21.64 -0.44 -19.38
C GLN A 70 -21.41 -0.37 -17.87
N HIS A 71 -20.15 -0.45 -17.42
CA HIS A 71 -19.77 -0.41 -16.00
C HIS A 71 -19.18 0.95 -15.58
N ARG A 72 -19.51 2.04 -16.30
CA ARG A 72 -18.91 3.37 -16.08
C ARG A 72 -19.04 3.84 -14.63
N GLU A 73 -20.16 3.52 -13.99
CA GLU A 73 -20.46 3.86 -12.61
C GLU A 73 -19.51 3.22 -11.57
N VAL A 74 -18.85 2.11 -11.91
CA VAL A 74 -17.89 1.43 -11.02
C VAL A 74 -16.60 2.24 -10.90
N PHE A 75 -16.28 3.05 -11.89
CA PHE A 75 -15.09 3.91 -11.88
C PHE A 75 -15.41 5.20 -11.12
N SER A 76 -14.63 5.52 -10.08
CA SER A 76 -14.77 6.78 -9.33
C SER A 76 -13.51 7.10 -8.54
N ASN A 77 -13.18 8.40 -8.43
CA ASN A 77 -12.14 8.88 -7.50
C ASN A 77 -12.65 9.00 -6.05
N GLU A 78 -13.95 8.85 -5.85
CA GLU A 78 -14.59 8.78 -4.54
C GLU A 78 -14.89 7.33 -4.16
N PRO A 79 -14.66 6.94 -2.89
CA PRO A 79 -14.92 5.59 -2.43
C PRO A 79 -16.42 5.27 -2.49
N GLY A 80 -16.75 4.02 -2.85
CA GLY A 80 -18.09 3.48 -2.68
C GLY A 80 -18.40 3.15 -1.22
N LYS A 81 -19.54 2.51 -1.00
CA LYS A 81 -19.89 1.94 0.30
C LYS A 81 -20.68 0.65 0.09
N THR A 82 -20.07 -0.47 0.46
CA THR A 82 -20.73 -1.77 0.40
C THR A 82 -21.67 -1.96 1.58
N ASP A 83 -22.72 -2.74 1.36
CA ASP A 83 -23.69 -3.22 2.37
C ASP A 83 -23.59 -4.73 2.60
N LEU A 84 -22.63 -5.40 1.97
CA LEU A 84 -22.46 -6.86 2.03
C LEU A 84 -21.74 -7.33 3.30
N ILE A 85 -20.91 -6.47 3.90
CA ILE A 85 -20.12 -6.81 5.09
C ILE A 85 -19.87 -5.56 5.94
N GLU A 86 -19.75 -5.75 7.25
CA GLU A 86 -19.23 -4.75 8.19
C GLU A 86 -17.92 -5.23 8.81
N HIS A 87 -16.98 -4.30 9.01
CA HIS A 87 -15.77 -4.58 9.78
C HIS A 87 -16.02 -4.38 11.27
N ASP A 88 -15.62 -5.38 12.06
CA ASP A 88 -15.74 -5.37 13.51
C ASP A 88 -14.39 -5.56 14.19
N ILE A 89 -14.31 -5.14 15.45
CA ILE A 89 -13.10 -5.22 16.28
C ILE A 89 -13.46 -5.91 17.60
N GLU A 90 -12.77 -7.02 17.87
CA GLU A 90 -12.81 -7.72 19.15
C GLU A 90 -11.57 -7.34 19.96
N LEU A 91 -11.75 -6.89 21.20
CA LEU A 91 -10.65 -6.52 22.09
C LEU A 91 -10.32 -7.67 23.04
N ILE A 92 -9.05 -7.79 23.40
CA ILE A 92 -8.53 -8.69 24.44
C ILE A 92 -8.70 -8.05 25.83
N SER A 93 -8.87 -6.72 25.88
CA SER A 93 -8.95 -5.94 27.11
C SER A 93 -9.86 -4.72 26.90
N ASP A 94 -10.76 -4.49 27.84
CA ASP A 94 -11.70 -3.36 27.81
C ASP A 94 -11.13 -2.08 28.44
N LYS A 95 -9.80 -1.98 28.58
CA LYS A 95 -9.15 -0.76 29.06
C LYS A 95 -9.29 0.35 28.01
N PRO A 96 -9.96 1.48 28.33
CA PRO A 96 -10.13 2.57 27.38
C PRO A 96 -8.79 3.19 26.98
N ILE A 97 -8.66 3.59 25.72
CA ILE A 97 -7.47 4.27 25.20
C ILE A 97 -7.80 5.74 25.03
N ARG A 98 -7.09 6.64 25.72
CA ARG A 98 -7.25 8.08 25.51
C ARG A 98 -5.90 8.70 25.21
N CYS A 99 -5.64 8.95 23.93
CA CYS A 99 -4.43 9.62 23.48
C CYS A 99 -4.72 11.08 23.17
N LYS A 100 -3.81 11.96 23.63
CA LYS A 100 -3.84 13.37 23.23
C LYS A 100 -3.36 13.51 21.78
N PRO A 101 -3.94 14.43 20.99
CA PRO A 101 -3.40 14.82 19.69
C PRO A 101 -1.93 15.24 19.80
N TYR A 102 -1.16 14.99 18.76
CA TYR A 102 0.20 15.48 18.67
C TYR A 102 0.22 16.98 18.35
N ARG A 103 1.27 17.67 18.81
CA ARG A 103 1.52 19.04 18.40
C ARG A 103 1.94 19.05 16.94
N THR A 104 1.28 19.87 16.14
CA THR A 104 1.52 20.02 14.70
C THR A 104 1.88 21.46 14.37
N SER A 105 2.68 21.65 13.31
CA SER A 105 3.02 22.99 12.79
C SER A 105 1.83 23.62 12.03
N PRO A 106 1.86 24.93 11.74
CA PRO A 106 0.81 25.58 10.95
C PRO A 106 0.57 24.91 9.58
N ARG A 107 1.64 24.59 8.84
CA ARG A 107 1.56 23.84 7.57
C ARG A 107 0.89 22.48 7.75
N GLN A 108 1.25 21.74 8.80
CA GLN A 108 0.64 20.44 9.08
C GLN A 108 -0.85 20.58 9.45
N ASN A 109 -1.23 21.66 10.13
CA ASN A 109 -2.62 21.95 10.44
C ASN A 109 -3.46 22.20 9.19
N GLU A 110 -2.93 22.90 8.19
CA GLU A 110 -3.63 23.14 6.93
C GLU A 110 -3.91 21.81 6.20
N ILE A 111 -2.91 20.94 6.10
CA ILE A 111 -3.03 19.62 5.47
C ILE A 111 -4.06 18.75 6.21
N LEU A 112 -3.96 18.68 7.55
CA LEU A 112 -4.90 17.89 8.36
C LEU A 112 -6.32 18.44 8.27
N SER A 113 -6.50 19.76 8.34
CA SER A 113 -7.80 20.41 8.26
C SER A 113 -8.47 20.13 6.91
N ALA A 114 -7.70 20.23 5.81
CA ALA A 114 -8.19 19.91 4.47
C ALA A 114 -8.62 18.44 4.33
N GLU A 115 -7.82 17.50 4.82
CA GLU A 115 -8.18 16.07 4.75
C GLU A 115 -9.38 15.74 5.66
N ILE A 116 -9.46 16.32 6.86
CA ILE A 116 -10.62 16.12 7.74
C ILE A 116 -11.91 16.64 7.10
N LYS A 117 -11.86 17.84 6.49
CA LYS A 117 -12.99 18.38 5.75
C LYS A 117 -13.41 17.43 4.62
N LYS A 118 -12.45 16.95 3.83
CA LYS A 118 -12.71 15.97 2.76
C LYS A 118 -13.32 14.67 3.29
N MET A 119 -12.84 14.15 4.43
CA MET A 119 -13.38 12.94 5.05
C MET A 119 -14.82 13.15 5.56
N LEU A 120 -15.14 14.33 6.08
CA LEU A 120 -16.50 14.71 6.48
C LEU A 120 -17.42 14.84 5.26
N ASP A 121 -16.97 15.52 4.21
CA ASP A 121 -17.73 15.71 2.96
C ASP A 121 -18.03 14.36 2.28
N LEU A 122 -17.07 13.42 2.31
CA LEU A 122 -17.27 12.04 1.84
C LEU A 122 -18.12 11.17 2.77
N GLY A 123 -18.46 11.65 3.98
CA GLY A 123 -19.24 10.91 4.97
C GLY A 123 -18.55 9.67 5.54
N VAL A 124 -17.23 9.55 5.42
CA VAL A 124 -16.44 8.42 5.97
C VAL A 124 -16.14 8.60 7.46
N ILE A 125 -16.28 9.83 7.98
CA ILE A 125 -16.20 10.15 9.41
C ILE A 125 -17.37 11.05 9.83
N GLU A 126 -17.61 11.15 11.13
CA GLU A 126 -18.47 12.18 11.74
C GLU A 126 -17.82 12.79 12.96
N ILE A 127 -18.28 13.99 13.35
CA ILE A 127 -17.89 14.62 14.61
C ILE A 127 -18.54 13.83 15.75
N GLY A 128 -17.75 13.43 16.74
CA GLY A 128 -18.25 12.67 17.87
C GLY A 128 -17.20 12.38 18.93
N GLU A 129 -17.65 11.90 20.07
CA GLU A 129 -16.81 11.54 21.20
C GLU A 129 -16.76 10.03 21.38
N SER A 130 -15.63 9.53 21.86
CA SER A 130 -15.45 8.13 22.22
C SER A 130 -14.56 8.00 23.45
N ASP A 131 -14.72 6.90 24.17
CA ASP A 131 -13.81 6.47 25.22
C ASP A 131 -12.52 5.82 24.70
N TYR A 132 -12.48 5.50 23.39
CA TYR A 132 -11.29 5.08 22.65
C TYR A 132 -10.92 6.14 21.62
N VAL A 133 -9.76 6.77 21.82
CA VAL A 133 -9.26 7.89 21.02
C VAL A 133 -7.79 7.67 20.69
N SER A 134 -7.52 7.53 19.39
CA SER A 134 -6.19 7.51 18.80
C SER A 134 -5.81 8.88 18.22
N PRO A 135 -4.53 9.30 18.26
CA PRO A 135 -4.12 10.57 17.66
C PRO A 135 -3.89 10.42 16.15
N MET A 136 -4.14 11.48 15.38
CA MET A 136 -3.75 11.55 13.97
C MET A 136 -2.33 12.13 13.82
N ILE A 137 -1.56 11.58 12.88
CA ILE A 137 -0.20 12.02 12.51
C ILE A 137 -0.13 12.30 11.01
N ILE A 138 0.85 13.08 10.59
CA ILE A 138 1.20 13.21 9.17
C ILE A 138 2.50 12.45 8.94
N VAL A 139 2.48 11.58 7.93
CA VAL A 139 3.67 10.91 7.42
C VAL A 139 4.09 11.63 6.14
N GLU A 140 5.22 12.33 6.19
CA GLU A 140 5.83 13.00 5.04
C GLU A 140 7.00 12.15 4.53
N THR A 141 7.10 12.00 3.21
CA THR A 141 8.23 11.34 2.53
C THR A 141 8.65 12.25 1.38
N ILE A 142 9.95 12.35 1.14
CA ILE A 142 10.48 13.18 0.06
C ILE A 142 9.88 12.72 -1.27
N GLY A 143 9.40 13.67 -2.09
CA GLY A 143 8.76 13.38 -3.37
C GLY A 143 7.35 12.76 -3.29
N ARG A 144 6.75 12.66 -2.10
CA ARG A 144 5.39 12.14 -1.93
C ARG A 144 4.50 13.14 -1.21
N GLU A 145 3.21 13.11 -1.55
CA GLU A 145 2.21 13.86 -0.81
C GLU A 145 2.19 13.44 0.67
N PRO A 146 2.12 14.40 1.60
CA PRO A 146 1.91 14.13 3.01
C PRO A 146 0.67 13.26 3.23
N ARG A 147 0.80 12.19 4.03
CA ARG A 147 -0.29 11.26 4.30
C ARG A 147 -0.77 11.39 5.74
N PRO A 148 -1.97 11.92 5.97
CA PRO A 148 -2.62 11.84 7.27
C PRO A 148 -2.92 10.37 7.63
N CYS A 149 -2.44 9.92 8.78
CA CYS A 149 -2.61 8.56 9.28
C CYS A 149 -3.09 8.58 10.73
N ILE A 150 -4.00 7.69 11.09
CA ILE A 150 -4.43 7.53 12.48
C ILE A 150 -3.49 6.53 13.15
N ASP A 151 -2.92 6.91 14.29
CA ASP A 151 -2.01 6.05 15.04
C ASP A 151 -2.78 5.05 15.92
N TYR A 152 -3.14 3.92 15.32
CA TYR A 152 -3.81 2.82 16.02
C TYR A 152 -2.86 1.87 16.75
N ARG A 153 -1.56 2.19 16.94
CA ARG A 153 -0.61 1.25 17.58
C ARG A 153 -1.08 0.75 18.95
N LYS A 154 -1.66 1.63 19.78
CA LYS A 154 -2.19 1.24 21.10
C LYS A 154 -3.46 0.40 20.98
N LEU A 155 -4.35 0.73 20.03
CA LEU A 155 -5.56 -0.05 19.78
C LEU A 155 -5.19 -1.44 19.28
N ASN A 156 -4.33 -1.52 18.25
CA ASN A 156 -3.86 -2.76 17.67
C ASN A 156 -3.20 -3.69 18.70
N ALA A 157 -2.54 -3.15 19.73
CA ALA A 157 -1.92 -3.95 20.79
C ALA A 157 -2.93 -4.67 21.70
N ILE A 158 -4.18 -4.19 21.76
CA ILE A 158 -5.27 -4.79 22.55
C ILE A 158 -6.36 -5.41 21.67
N THR A 159 -6.22 -5.35 20.34
CA THR A 159 -7.13 -6.00 19.40
C THR A 159 -6.77 -7.47 19.23
N LYS A 160 -7.77 -8.35 19.28
CA LYS A 160 -7.62 -9.77 18.97
C LYS A 160 -7.33 -9.93 17.48
N THR A 161 -6.15 -10.44 17.16
CA THR A 161 -5.75 -10.65 15.77
C THR A 161 -6.38 -11.92 15.22
N GLN A 162 -6.86 -11.83 13.98
CA GLN A 162 -7.38 -12.96 13.22
C GLN A 162 -6.41 -13.23 12.07
N TYR A 163 -6.19 -14.51 11.78
CA TYR A 163 -5.30 -14.94 10.71
C TYR A 163 -6.12 -15.55 9.58
N LEU A 164 -5.98 -14.99 8.39
CA LEU A 164 -6.43 -15.60 7.14
C LEU A 164 -5.17 -16.13 6.45
N PRO A 165 -5.08 -17.43 6.14
CA PRO A 165 -3.99 -17.94 5.33
C PRO A 165 -4.10 -17.29 3.94
N LEU A 166 -3.26 -16.28 3.70
CA LEU A 166 -3.12 -15.73 2.37
C LEU A 166 -2.41 -16.78 1.50
N PRO A 167 -2.94 -17.11 0.31
CA PRO A 167 -2.26 -17.98 -0.64
C PRO A 167 -0.87 -17.43 -0.95
N ASN A 168 0.06 -18.33 -1.27
CA ASN A 168 1.44 -17.97 -1.51
C ASN A 168 1.54 -16.89 -2.61
N ILE A 169 2.22 -15.78 -2.31
CA ILE A 169 2.44 -14.68 -3.26
C ILE A 169 3.12 -15.21 -4.53
N GLU A 170 4.07 -16.13 -4.40
CA GLU A 170 4.77 -16.76 -5.53
C GLU A 170 3.80 -17.45 -6.48
N GLU A 171 2.91 -18.29 -5.96
CA GLU A 171 1.92 -19.03 -6.75
C GLU A 171 0.99 -18.07 -7.50
N ARG A 172 0.56 -16.99 -6.84
CA ARG A 172 -0.26 -15.96 -7.47
C ARG A 172 0.47 -15.25 -8.61
N VAL A 173 1.72 -14.91 -8.40
CA VAL A 173 2.56 -14.27 -9.41
C VAL A 173 2.80 -15.21 -10.59
N GLU A 174 3.05 -16.50 -10.34
CA GLU A 174 3.23 -17.52 -11.39
C GLU A 174 1.97 -17.69 -12.24
N ARG A 175 0.79 -17.77 -11.60
CA ARG A 175 -0.50 -17.87 -12.31
C ARG A 175 -0.77 -16.68 -13.21
N VAL A 176 -0.51 -15.47 -12.71
CA VAL A 176 -0.69 -14.23 -13.50
C VAL A 176 0.36 -14.12 -14.61
N ALA A 177 1.61 -14.51 -14.34
CA ALA A 177 2.71 -14.45 -15.30
C ALA A 177 2.50 -15.37 -16.51
N ALA A 178 1.84 -16.52 -16.32
CA ALA A 178 1.53 -17.46 -17.39
C ALA A 178 0.57 -16.91 -18.47
N ALA A 179 -0.18 -15.84 -18.16
CA ALA A 179 -1.19 -15.30 -19.04
C ALA A 179 -0.63 -14.33 -20.09
N ASN A 180 -1.35 -14.20 -21.20
CA ASN A 180 -1.00 -13.28 -22.30
C ASN A 180 -1.62 -11.89 -22.14
N TYR A 181 -2.76 -11.80 -21.46
CA TYR A 181 -3.49 -10.55 -21.23
C TYR A 181 -3.81 -10.41 -19.75
N ILE A 182 -3.40 -9.29 -19.16
CA ILE A 182 -3.50 -9.03 -17.73
C ILE A 182 -4.11 -7.64 -17.50
N SER A 183 -5.11 -7.58 -16.64
CA SER A 183 -5.64 -6.35 -16.07
C SER A 183 -5.39 -6.34 -14.57
N VAL A 184 -5.05 -5.18 -14.02
CA VAL A 184 -4.94 -4.94 -12.58
C VAL A 184 -5.86 -3.77 -12.24
N LEU A 185 -6.84 -4.04 -11.40
CA LEU A 185 -7.80 -3.05 -10.91
C LEU A 185 -7.43 -2.65 -9.49
N ASP A 186 -7.28 -1.34 -9.23
CA ASP A 186 -7.00 -0.77 -7.90
C ASP A 186 -8.29 -0.18 -7.34
N LEU A 187 -8.70 -0.58 -6.13
CA LEU A 187 -9.92 -0.07 -5.50
C LEU A 187 -9.68 1.32 -4.90
N THR A 188 -10.59 2.27 -5.18
CA THR A 188 -10.49 3.64 -4.68
C THR A 188 -10.59 3.69 -3.17
N LYS A 189 -9.46 3.92 -2.50
CA LYS A 189 -9.37 3.93 -1.03
C LYS A 189 -10.06 2.67 -0.44
N GLY A 190 -9.70 1.47 -0.93
CA GLY A 190 -10.39 0.19 -0.69
C GLY A 190 -11.02 0.03 0.69
N TYR A 191 -10.24 0.23 1.76
CA TYR A 191 -10.75 0.11 3.14
C TYR A 191 -11.92 1.05 3.48
N TRP A 192 -11.92 2.29 2.99
CA TRP A 192 -13.01 3.24 3.26
C TRP A 192 -14.35 2.82 2.64
N GLN A 193 -14.37 1.79 1.80
CA GLN A 193 -15.58 1.29 1.18
C GLN A 193 -16.32 0.27 2.05
N LEU A 194 -15.69 -0.24 3.12
CA LEU A 194 -16.29 -1.17 4.06
C LEU A 194 -16.80 -0.43 5.30
N PRO A 195 -18.10 -0.51 5.65
CA PRO A 195 -18.63 0.09 6.86
C PRO A 195 -18.09 -0.57 8.13
N LEU A 196 -18.05 0.19 9.22
CA LEU A 196 -17.73 -0.32 10.56
C LEU A 196 -19.02 -0.65 11.33
N THR A 197 -18.99 -1.73 12.14
CA THR A 197 -20.03 -1.97 13.14
C THR A 197 -20.05 -0.83 14.17
N LYS A 198 -21.18 -0.62 14.85
CA LYS A 198 -21.27 0.41 15.92
C LYS A 198 -20.24 0.21 17.04
N ARG A 199 -19.90 -1.04 17.34
CA ARG A 199 -18.85 -1.39 18.30
C ARG A 199 -17.47 -0.96 17.80
N ALA A 200 -17.13 -1.26 16.55
CA ALA A 200 -15.86 -0.85 15.98
C ALA A 200 -15.76 0.68 15.83
N GLN A 201 -16.85 1.36 15.44
CA GLN A 201 -16.91 2.83 15.37
C GLN A 201 -16.45 3.46 16.70
N ARG A 202 -16.98 2.97 17.84
CA ARG A 202 -16.54 3.37 19.18
C ARG A 202 -15.02 3.19 19.35
N TYR A 203 -14.48 2.02 19.04
CA TYR A 203 -13.05 1.74 19.26
C TYR A 203 -12.10 2.53 18.34
N THR A 204 -12.57 2.92 17.16
CA THR A 204 -11.76 3.61 16.14
C THR A 204 -11.80 5.14 16.24
N GLY A 205 -12.36 5.70 17.31
CA GLY A 205 -12.37 7.15 17.52
C GLY A 205 -10.96 7.74 17.43
N PHE A 206 -10.85 8.93 16.84
CA PHE A 206 -9.56 9.62 16.75
C PHE A 206 -9.67 11.11 16.99
N ALA A 207 -8.58 11.71 17.42
CA ALA A 207 -8.51 13.13 17.75
C ALA A 207 -7.42 13.86 16.97
N THR A 208 -7.75 15.08 16.59
CA THR A 208 -6.84 16.07 16.01
C THR A 208 -6.85 17.34 16.87
N ASN A 209 -6.05 18.34 16.50
CA ASN A 209 -6.08 19.65 17.17
C ASN A 209 -7.38 20.42 16.93
N PHE A 210 -8.28 19.91 16.09
CA PHE A 210 -9.55 20.55 15.71
C PHE A 210 -10.78 19.89 16.35
N GLY A 211 -10.63 18.69 16.92
CA GLY A 211 -11.76 17.96 17.52
C GLY A 211 -11.57 16.45 17.54
N CYS A 212 -12.61 15.76 17.98
CA CYS A 212 -12.72 14.30 17.95
C CYS A 212 -13.68 13.85 16.85
N TYR A 213 -13.34 12.73 16.21
CA TYR A 213 -14.06 12.20 15.06
C TYR A 213 -14.22 10.70 15.20
N ILE A 214 -15.34 10.19 14.70
CA ILE A 214 -15.71 8.78 14.68
C ILE A 214 -15.73 8.29 13.23
N PRO A 215 -14.88 7.33 12.85
CA PRO A 215 -14.97 6.69 11.54
C PRO A 215 -16.27 5.92 11.36
N LYS A 216 -16.92 6.06 10.20
CA LYS A 216 -18.09 5.27 9.78
C LYS A 216 -17.70 4.08 8.92
N THR A 217 -16.58 4.19 8.23
CA THR A 217 -16.00 3.16 7.38
C THR A 217 -14.59 2.81 7.87
N MET A 218 -14.08 1.68 7.43
CA MET A 218 -12.86 1.10 7.95
C MET A 218 -11.63 1.98 7.65
N PRO A 219 -10.98 2.58 8.67
CA PRO A 219 -9.83 3.42 8.48
C PRO A 219 -8.55 2.60 8.23
N PHE A 220 -7.56 3.21 7.58
CA PHE A 220 -6.23 2.62 7.46
C PHE A 220 -5.54 2.53 8.84
N GLY A 221 -4.69 1.52 8.99
CA GLY A 221 -3.84 1.34 10.18
C GLY A 221 -4.38 0.33 11.22
N LEU A 222 -5.60 -0.20 11.03
CA LEU A 222 -6.13 -1.26 11.88
C LEU A 222 -5.48 -2.62 11.57
N VAL A 223 -5.09 -3.36 12.60
CA VAL A 223 -4.45 -4.68 12.46
C VAL A 223 -5.39 -5.75 11.87
N SER A 224 -6.68 -5.64 12.11
CA SER A 224 -7.73 -6.57 11.66
C SER A 224 -8.29 -6.24 10.26
N ALA A 225 -7.99 -5.05 9.72
CA ALA A 225 -8.53 -4.61 8.44
C ALA A 225 -8.14 -5.53 7.27
N PRO A 226 -6.86 -5.93 7.08
CA PRO A 226 -6.47 -6.81 5.98
C PRO A 226 -7.19 -8.16 6.01
N PHE A 227 -7.47 -8.71 7.19
CA PHE A 227 -8.20 -9.97 7.35
C PHE A 227 -9.61 -9.85 6.78
N THR A 228 -10.36 -8.84 7.24
CA THR A 228 -11.76 -8.66 6.85
C THR A 228 -11.86 -8.34 5.37
N PHE A 229 -10.98 -7.48 4.87
CA PHE A 229 -10.94 -7.10 3.46
C PHE A 229 -10.62 -8.30 2.57
N SER A 230 -9.59 -9.07 2.92
CA SER A 230 -9.19 -10.25 2.13
C SER A 230 -10.28 -11.33 2.11
N LYS A 231 -10.95 -11.54 3.25
CA LYS A 231 -12.09 -12.47 3.35
C LYS A 231 -13.23 -12.03 2.44
N PHE A 232 -13.60 -10.75 2.51
CA PHE A 232 -14.65 -10.18 1.67
C PHE A 232 -14.32 -10.29 0.17
N MET A 233 -13.09 -9.94 -0.23
CA MET A 233 -12.67 -10.04 -1.62
C MET A 233 -12.67 -11.49 -2.12
N ALA A 234 -12.30 -12.47 -1.29
CA ALA A 234 -12.38 -13.88 -1.64
C ALA A 234 -13.83 -14.34 -1.84
N GLU A 235 -14.76 -13.90 -0.99
CA GLU A 235 -16.20 -14.20 -1.13
C GLU A 235 -16.80 -13.51 -2.37
N LEU A 236 -16.45 -12.25 -2.63
CA LEU A 236 -16.90 -11.49 -3.79
C LEU A 236 -16.47 -12.14 -5.11
N LEU A 237 -15.22 -12.60 -5.17
CA LEU A 237 -14.62 -13.18 -6.37
C LEU A 237 -14.86 -14.69 -6.52
N LYS A 238 -15.61 -15.31 -5.60
CA LYS A 238 -15.93 -16.73 -5.63
C LYS A 238 -16.54 -17.16 -6.98
N GLY A 239 -16.05 -18.25 -7.56
CA GLY A 239 -16.43 -18.73 -8.90
C GLY A 239 -15.74 -17.98 -10.06
N SER A 240 -14.67 -17.24 -9.78
CA SER A 240 -13.84 -16.58 -10.79
C SER A 240 -12.35 -16.80 -10.53
N GLU A 241 -12.03 -17.79 -9.68
CA GLU A 241 -10.67 -18.07 -9.22
C GLU A 241 -9.76 -18.49 -10.37
N ASP A 242 -10.30 -19.07 -11.45
CA ASP A 242 -9.52 -19.56 -12.60
C ASP A 242 -8.83 -18.44 -13.38
N PHE A 243 -9.44 -17.24 -13.42
CA PHE A 243 -8.99 -16.10 -14.23
C PHE A 243 -8.85 -14.81 -13.42
N CYS A 244 -9.02 -14.86 -12.09
CA CYS A 244 -8.94 -13.70 -11.22
C CYS A 244 -8.30 -14.05 -9.87
N VAL A 245 -7.42 -13.17 -9.39
CA VAL A 245 -6.75 -13.29 -8.09
C VAL A 245 -6.84 -11.95 -7.35
N PRO A 246 -7.46 -11.90 -6.16
CA PRO A 246 -7.41 -10.73 -5.30
C PRO A 246 -6.08 -10.65 -4.55
N TYR A 247 -5.52 -9.46 -4.39
CA TYR A 247 -4.44 -9.18 -3.45
C TYR A 247 -4.67 -7.86 -2.73
N LEU A 248 -5.07 -7.95 -1.45
CA LEU A 248 -5.49 -6.78 -0.67
C LEU A 248 -6.45 -5.91 -1.49
N ASP A 249 -6.13 -4.62 -1.69
CA ASP A 249 -6.94 -3.63 -2.41
C ASP A 249 -6.90 -3.77 -3.95
N ASP A 250 -6.08 -4.68 -4.49
CA ASP A 250 -5.91 -4.91 -5.93
C ASP A 250 -6.61 -6.18 -6.40
N VAL A 251 -7.11 -6.17 -7.63
CA VAL A 251 -7.68 -7.34 -8.31
C VAL A 251 -6.97 -7.56 -9.64
N ALA A 252 -6.23 -8.67 -9.74
CA ALA A 252 -5.61 -9.10 -10.99
C ALA A 252 -6.57 -10.02 -11.76
N ILE A 253 -6.78 -9.72 -13.03
CA ILE A 253 -7.57 -10.51 -13.99
C ILE A 253 -6.61 -10.92 -15.09
N PHE A 254 -6.62 -12.19 -15.48
CA PHE A 254 -5.66 -12.72 -16.44
C PHE A 254 -6.31 -13.71 -17.40
N SER A 255 -5.87 -13.73 -18.66
CA SER A 255 -6.48 -14.54 -19.72
C SER A 255 -5.49 -14.83 -20.86
N ASN A 256 -5.79 -15.86 -21.67
CA ASN A 256 -4.91 -16.27 -22.77
C ASN A 256 -5.26 -15.61 -24.11
N SER A 257 -6.51 -15.18 -24.28
CA SER A 257 -6.98 -14.44 -25.44
C SER A 257 -7.68 -13.13 -25.04
N LEU A 258 -7.68 -12.14 -25.93
CA LEU A 258 -8.30 -10.84 -25.68
C LEU A 258 -9.84 -10.93 -25.59
N ASP A 259 -10.47 -11.76 -26.42
CA ASP A 259 -11.93 -11.98 -26.40
C ASP A 259 -12.39 -12.59 -25.06
N GLU A 260 -11.66 -13.58 -24.53
CA GLU A 260 -11.93 -14.11 -23.18
C GLU A 260 -11.68 -13.05 -22.12
N HIS A 261 -10.61 -12.28 -22.26
CA HIS A 261 -10.26 -11.24 -21.31
C HIS A 261 -11.36 -10.18 -21.14
N ILE A 262 -11.97 -9.77 -22.25
CA ILE A 262 -13.10 -8.81 -22.24
C ILE A 262 -14.31 -9.42 -21.51
N LYS A 263 -14.60 -10.71 -21.69
CA LYS A 263 -15.67 -11.41 -20.96
C LYS A 263 -15.36 -11.51 -19.46
N HIS A 264 -14.13 -11.85 -19.10
CA HIS A 264 -13.69 -11.90 -17.70
C HIS A 264 -13.78 -10.51 -17.04
N LEU A 265 -13.37 -9.45 -17.74
CA LEU A 265 -13.53 -8.07 -17.27
C LEU A 265 -15.00 -7.73 -16.99
N ASP A 266 -15.92 -8.04 -17.91
CA ASP A 266 -17.36 -7.81 -17.69
C ASP A 266 -17.89 -8.53 -16.44
N VAL A 267 -17.50 -9.79 -16.23
CA VAL A 267 -17.90 -10.55 -15.03
C VAL A 267 -17.39 -9.90 -13.74
N ILE A 268 -16.10 -9.52 -13.70
CA ILE A 268 -15.51 -8.94 -12.49
C ILE A 268 -16.04 -7.52 -12.23
N LEU A 269 -16.16 -6.68 -13.25
CA LEU A 269 -16.71 -5.33 -13.11
C LEU A 269 -18.16 -5.38 -12.61
N ARG A 270 -18.97 -6.33 -13.10
CA ARG A 270 -20.33 -6.55 -12.61
C ARG A 270 -20.36 -6.95 -11.15
N LYS A 271 -19.49 -7.87 -10.71
CA LYS A 271 -19.37 -8.28 -9.30
C LYS A 271 -19.02 -7.09 -8.40
N ILE A 272 -18.02 -6.29 -8.80
CA ILE A 272 -17.59 -5.08 -8.08
C ILE A 272 -18.73 -4.04 -8.01
N GLY A 273 -19.41 -3.81 -9.14
CA GLY A 273 -20.57 -2.90 -9.21
C GLY A 273 -21.72 -3.33 -8.31
N ASN A 274 -22.08 -4.62 -8.33
CA ASN A 274 -23.11 -5.19 -7.45
C ASN A 274 -22.77 -5.04 -5.96
N ALA A 275 -21.48 -5.11 -5.62
CA ALA A 275 -20.99 -4.87 -4.26
C ALA A 275 -20.87 -3.39 -3.89
N LYS A 276 -21.22 -2.47 -4.81
CA LYS A 276 -21.13 -1.01 -4.68
C LYS A 276 -19.70 -0.52 -4.40
N LEU A 277 -18.71 -1.30 -4.86
CA LEU A 277 -17.31 -0.91 -4.78
C LEU A 277 -16.95 0.00 -5.96
N LYS A 278 -15.94 0.83 -5.76
CA LYS A 278 -15.39 1.78 -6.73
C LYS A 278 -13.94 1.50 -7.03
N ILE A 279 -13.59 1.62 -8.29
CA ILE A 279 -12.26 1.39 -8.86
C ILE A 279 -11.62 2.73 -9.18
N LYS A 280 -10.32 2.87 -8.89
CA LYS A 280 -9.54 4.07 -9.17
C LYS A 280 -9.07 4.05 -10.62
N PRO A 281 -9.61 4.93 -11.49
CA PRO A 281 -9.33 4.87 -12.93
C PRO A 281 -7.85 5.07 -13.25
N SER A 282 -7.20 6.04 -12.60
CA SER A 282 -5.81 6.41 -12.88
C SER A 282 -4.77 5.37 -12.49
N LYS A 283 -5.15 4.35 -11.71
CA LYS A 283 -4.27 3.26 -11.29
C LYS A 283 -4.57 1.92 -11.96
N CYS A 284 -5.58 1.87 -12.82
CA CYS A 284 -5.96 0.65 -13.50
C CYS A 284 -5.07 0.39 -14.70
N SER A 285 -4.66 -0.87 -14.84
CA SER A 285 -4.08 -1.40 -16.07
C SER A 285 -5.08 -2.36 -16.70
N LEU A 286 -5.39 -2.20 -17.99
CA LEU A 286 -6.38 -3.04 -18.68
C LEU A 286 -5.73 -3.80 -19.84
N GLY A 287 -5.93 -5.11 -19.93
CA GLY A 287 -5.56 -5.94 -21.10
C GLY A 287 -4.09 -5.86 -21.53
N ARG A 288 -3.16 -5.52 -20.65
CA ARG A 288 -1.74 -5.39 -21.00
C ARG A 288 -1.10 -6.77 -21.14
N LYS A 289 -0.11 -6.87 -22.03
CA LYS A 289 0.72 -8.09 -22.17
C LYS A 289 1.69 -8.27 -21.02
N THR A 290 2.16 -7.17 -20.45
CA THR A 290 3.05 -7.15 -19.29
C THR A 290 2.57 -6.09 -18.30
N VAL A 291 2.57 -6.44 -17.01
CA VAL A 291 2.17 -5.52 -15.93
C VAL A 291 3.13 -5.61 -14.76
N LYS A 292 3.23 -4.52 -14.00
CA LYS A 292 3.84 -4.56 -12.67
C LYS A 292 2.81 -5.12 -11.68
N TYR A 293 3.09 -6.27 -11.08
CA TYR A 293 2.22 -6.93 -10.12
C TYR A 293 3.05 -7.54 -8.98
N LEU A 294 2.69 -7.23 -7.74
CA LEU A 294 3.36 -7.70 -6.51
C LEU A 294 4.90 -7.56 -6.53
N GLY A 295 5.40 -6.45 -7.06
CA GLY A 295 6.84 -6.18 -7.12
C GLY A 295 7.62 -6.98 -8.17
N HIS A 296 6.91 -7.60 -9.12
CA HIS A 296 7.44 -8.22 -10.32
C HIS A 296 6.86 -7.57 -11.57
N VAL A 297 7.57 -7.66 -12.69
CA VAL A 297 6.99 -7.49 -14.02
C VAL A 297 6.58 -8.89 -14.49
N VAL A 298 5.32 -9.05 -14.87
CA VAL A 298 4.73 -10.35 -15.22
C VAL A 298 4.00 -10.30 -16.54
N GLY A 299 4.06 -11.41 -17.29
CA GLY A 299 3.23 -11.65 -18.48
C GLY A 299 3.94 -12.45 -19.57
N ASN A 300 3.17 -13.07 -20.47
CA ASN A 300 3.65 -13.96 -21.56
C ASN A 300 4.57 -15.10 -21.07
N GLY A 301 4.29 -15.66 -19.89
CA GLY A 301 5.12 -16.69 -19.26
C GLY A 301 6.43 -16.17 -18.65
N ILE A 302 6.67 -14.86 -18.69
CA ILE A 302 7.89 -14.23 -18.15
C ILE A 302 7.56 -13.56 -16.81
N ARG A 303 8.47 -13.75 -15.85
CA ARG A 303 8.47 -13.07 -14.57
C ARG A 303 9.87 -12.49 -14.34
N SER A 304 9.95 -11.20 -14.07
CA SER A 304 11.20 -10.54 -13.69
C SER A 304 10.99 -9.62 -12.49
N PRO A 305 12.03 -9.33 -11.70
CA PRO A 305 11.97 -8.28 -10.69
C PRO A 305 11.72 -6.91 -11.32
N VAL A 306 11.10 -5.99 -10.58
CA VAL A 306 10.99 -4.60 -11.02
C VAL A 306 12.37 -3.94 -10.94
N GLU A 307 12.81 -3.31 -12.03
CA GLU A 307 14.13 -2.68 -12.16
C GLU A 307 14.48 -1.76 -10.99
N ALA A 308 13.56 -0.89 -10.56
CA ALA A 308 13.78 0.01 -9.42
C ALA A 308 14.15 -0.73 -8.12
N LYS A 309 13.63 -1.94 -7.90
CA LYS A 309 13.98 -2.76 -6.72
C LYS A 309 15.32 -3.46 -6.89
N ILE A 310 15.73 -3.78 -8.12
CA ILE A 310 17.09 -4.25 -8.42
C ILE A 310 18.08 -3.11 -8.16
N GLN A 311 17.80 -1.91 -8.69
CA GLN A 311 18.65 -0.72 -8.50
C GLN A 311 18.84 -0.38 -7.03
N ALA A 312 17.80 -0.49 -6.20
CA ALA A 312 17.91 -0.31 -4.76
C ALA A 312 18.86 -1.33 -4.08
N ILE A 313 18.96 -2.56 -4.61
CA ILE A 313 19.91 -3.58 -4.12
C ILE A 313 21.33 -3.27 -4.62
N VAL A 314 21.48 -2.90 -5.91
CA VAL A 314 22.76 -2.52 -6.53
C VAL A 314 23.38 -1.30 -5.83
N ASN A 315 22.57 -0.30 -5.51
CA ASN A 315 23.00 0.94 -4.87
C ASN A 315 23.09 0.84 -3.34
N PHE A 316 22.69 -0.28 -2.74
CA PHE A 316 22.71 -0.45 -1.29
C PHE A 316 24.14 -0.31 -0.75
N PRO A 317 24.43 0.51 0.27
CA PRO A 317 25.79 0.67 0.80
C PRO A 317 26.24 -0.59 1.56
N ALA A 318 27.55 -0.84 1.66
CA ALA A 318 28.07 -1.96 2.45
C ALA A 318 27.58 -1.85 3.92
N PRO A 319 26.85 -2.85 4.44
CA PRO A 319 26.20 -2.75 5.73
C PRO A 319 27.22 -2.76 6.87
N LYS A 320 27.08 -1.79 7.78
CA LYS A 320 27.95 -1.58 8.95
C LYS A 320 27.34 -2.11 10.23
N THR A 321 26.02 -2.31 10.26
CA THR A 321 25.29 -2.81 11.45
C THR A 321 24.50 -4.10 11.18
N LYS A 322 24.29 -4.93 12.22
CA LYS A 322 23.48 -6.16 12.11
C LYS A 322 22.04 -5.88 11.67
N THR A 323 21.53 -4.68 11.91
CA THR A 323 20.22 -4.23 11.42
C THR A 323 20.25 -4.03 9.91
N GLU A 324 21.30 -3.41 9.38
CA GLU A 324 21.48 -3.23 7.93
C GLU A 324 21.70 -4.57 7.22
N ILE A 325 22.47 -5.51 7.78
CA ILE A 325 22.57 -6.86 7.22
C ILE A 325 21.20 -7.54 7.17
N ARG A 326 20.39 -7.47 8.24
CA ARG A 326 19.03 -8.04 8.23
C ARG A 326 18.15 -7.37 7.18
N ARG A 327 18.25 -6.04 7.01
CA ARG A 327 17.53 -5.30 5.97
C ARG A 327 17.94 -5.79 4.58
N LEU A 328 19.24 -5.89 4.32
CA LEU A 328 19.80 -6.39 3.06
C LEU A 328 19.34 -7.82 2.76
N ILE A 329 19.55 -8.77 3.68
CA ILE A 329 19.12 -10.18 3.50
C ILE A 329 17.60 -10.27 3.31
N GLY A 330 16.82 -9.46 4.03
CA GLY A 330 15.37 -9.41 3.85
C GLY A 330 14.96 -8.91 2.47
N MET A 331 15.63 -7.87 1.95
CA MET A 331 15.38 -7.33 0.61
C MET A 331 15.75 -8.32 -0.49
N ILE A 332 16.94 -8.94 -0.42
CA ILE A 332 17.40 -9.91 -1.43
C ILE A 332 16.63 -11.22 -1.32
N GLY A 333 16.26 -11.62 -0.10
CA GLY A 333 15.50 -12.86 0.16
C GLY A 333 14.20 -12.93 -0.62
N TYR A 334 13.56 -11.78 -0.91
CA TYR A 334 12.39 -11.71 -1.77
C TYR A 334 12.68 -12.11 -3.23
N TYR A 335 13.92 -11.91 -3.70
CA TYR A 335 14.39 -12.20 -5.05
C TYR A 335 15.34 -13.40 -5.11
N SER A 336 15.47 -14.17 -4.02
CA SER A 336 16.45 -15.26 -3.93
C SER A 336 16.30 -16.31 -5.02
N ARG A 337 15.10 -16.49 -5.58
CA ARG A 337 14.84 -17.46 -6.67
C ARG A 337 15.52 -17.11 -7.99
N TYR A 338 15.85 -15.83 -8.22
CA TYR A 338 16.58 -15.39 -9.40
C TYR A 338 18.10 -15.58 -9.24
N ILE A 339 18.57 -15.84 -8.01
CA ILE A 339 19.99 -15.94 -7.69
C ILE A 339 20.34 -17.42 -7.49
N LYS A 340 21.13 -17.96 -8.42
CA LYS A 340 21.63 -19.33 -8.34
C LYS A 340 22.52 -19.49 -7.10
N ASP A 341 22.37 -20.59 -6.37
CA ASP A 341 23.15 -20.90 -5.16
C ASP A 341 23.02 -19.84 -4.03
N TYR A 342 21.93 -19.06 -4.00
CA TYR A 342 21.67 -18.02 -3.00
C TYR A 342 22.01 -18.40 -1.54
N PRO A 343 21.61 -19.58 -1.02
CA PRO A 343 21.93 -19.95 0.37
C PRO A 343 23.43 -19.99 0.66
N LYS A 344 24.25 -20.42 -0.31
CA LYS A 344 25.72 -20.46 -0.17
C LYS A 344 26.32 -19.05 -0.22
N ILE A 345 25.78 -18.20 -1.09
CA ILE A 345 26.26 -16.82 -1.26
C ILE A 345 25.99 -15.99 0.00
N VAL A 346 24.82 -16.14 0.64
CA VAL A 346 24.42 -15.35 1.81
C VAL A 346 24.89 -15.95 3.14
N GLU A 347 25.50 -17.14 3.13
CA GLU A 347 26.01 -17.80 4.33
C GLU A 347 26.99 -16.92 5.16
N PRO A 348 28.00 -16.25 4.57
CA PRO A 348 28.91 -15.39 5.32
C PRO A 348 28.17 -14.21 6.00
N LEU A 349 27.18 -13.62 5.32
CA LEU A 349 26.35 -12.54 5.83
C LEU A 349 25.44 -13.01 6.97
N THR A 350 24.91 -14.23 6.87
CA THR A 350 24.07 -14.84 7.91
C THR A 350 24.90 -15.21 9.14
N ASN A 351 26.14 -15.67 8.93
CA ASN A 351 27.07 -15.96 10.02
C ASN A 351 27.46 -14.67 10.78
N ALA A 352 27.61 -13.55 10.08
CA ALA A 352 27.83 -12.23 10.68
C ALA A 352 26.66 -11.73 11.56
N LEU A 353 25.47 -12.33 11.44
CA LEU A 353 24.32 -12.05 12.31
C LEU A 353 24.33 -12.84 13.63
N ARG A 354 25.20 -13.84 13.80
CA ARG A 354 25.28 -14.64 15.02
C ARG A 354 25.71 -13.75 16.22
N GLY A 355 25.18 -14.05 17.41
CA GLY A 355 25.41 -13.27 18.65
C GLY A 355 24.19 -12.46 19.14
N LYS A 356 24.10 -12.22 20.45
CA LYS A 356 22.89 -11.69 21.12
C LYS A 356 22.67 -10.18 20.94
N ASN A 357 23.72 -9.39 20.70
CA ASN A 357 23.63 -7.93 20.63
C ASN A 357 23.25 -7.43 19.22
N LYS A 358 22.17 -6.65 19.13
CA LYS A 358 21.64 -6.08 17.87
C LYS A 358 22.44 -4.89 17.32
N ARG A 359 23.25 -4.22 18.16
CA ARG A 359 24.00 -2.99 17.84
C ARG A 359 25.52 -3.17 17.82
N GLU A 360 26.00 -4.40 17.93
CA GLU A 360 27.43 -4.70 17.83
C GLU A 360 27.96 -4.32 16.44
N GLN A 361 29.12 -3.67 16.38
CA GLN A 361 29.85 -3.50 15.13
C GLN A 361 30.10 -4.87 14.53
N ILE A 362 29.80 -5.03 13.23
CA ILE A 362 29.99 -6.30 12.54
C ILE A 362 31.47 -6.45 12.21
N THR A 363 32.01 -7.65 12.43
CA THR A 363 33.28 -8.05 11.82
C THR A 363 33.03 -8.34 10.34
N TRP A 364 33.14 -7.31 9.50
CA TRP A 364 32.97 -7.43 8.05
C TRP A 364 34.20 -8.13 7.45
N THR A 365 34.07 -9.41 7.11
CA THR A 365 35.18 -10.21 6.57
C THR A 365 35.29 -10.03 5.04
N PRO A 366 36.44 -10.36 4.43
CA PRO A 366 36.57 -10.40 2.97
C PRO A 366 35.55 -11.31 2.30
N GLU A 367 35.13 -12.38 2.99
CA GLU A 367 34.06 -13.29 2.54
C GLU A 367 32.69 -12.61 2.52
N CYS A 368 32.40 -11.73 3.50
CA CYS A 368 31.19 -10.91 3.51
C CYS A 368 31.19 -9.91 2.35
N GLN A 369 32.34 -9.29 2.07
CA GLN A 369 32.47 -8.38 0.93
C GLN A 369 32.28 -9.12 -0.40
N LYS A 370 32.93 -10.27 -0.57
CA LYS A 370 32.77 -11.10 -1.77
C LYS A 370 31.33 -11.56 -1.97
N ALA A 371 30.66 -12.00 -0.91
CA ALA A 371 29.23 -12.34 -0.93
C ALA A 371 28.38 -11.14 -1.36
N PHE A 372 28.64 -9.96 -0.78
CA PHE A 372 27.93 -8.73 -1.11
C PHE A 372 28.09 -8.31 -2.58
N ASP A 373 29.31 -8.35 -3.11
CA ASP A 373 29.58 -7.98 -4.50
C ASP A 373 28.99 -9.02 -5.48
N THR A 374 29.03 -10.30 -5.13
CA THR A 374 28.42 -11.39 -5.93
C THR A 374 26.89 -11.31 -5.97
N ILE A 375 26.25 -10.72 -4.96
CA ILE A 375 24.80 -10.49 -4.96
C ILE A 375 24.41 -9.31 -5.85
N LYS A 376 25.30 -8.33 -5.99
CA LYS A 376 25.06 -7.12 -6.78
C LYS A 376 25.36 -7.28 -8.26
N GLY A 377 26.36 -8.08 -8.60
CA GLY A 377 26.71 -8.44 -9.99
C GLY A 377 25.84 -9.56 -10.51
#